data_AF-A0AAE0HNL5-F1
#
_entry.id   AF-A0AAE0HNL5-F1
#
_cell.length_a   1.000
_cell.length_b   1.000
_cell.length_c   1.000
_cell.angle_alpha   90.00
_cell.angle_beta   90.00
_cell.angle_gamma   90.00
#
_symmetry.space_group_name_H-M   'P 1'
#
loop_
_entity.id
_entity.type
_entity.pdbx_description
1 polymer ?
#
loop_
_entity_poly.entity_id
_entity_poly.type
_entity_poly.pdbx_seq_one_letter_code
_entity_poly.pdbx_strand_id
1 'polypeptide(L)'
;MFTITVRAGPGRLAMKAPQLARAFHQSAPKNSFFTSRTAALALRSNTKSSSNILTKLQGASRGYRTQYETYVDPATRRKELFRKLMIGGAIFGGTLVTVNAMFNRETRDDGGMPPFERSYLNRTFMHTGLGIGIIGMSAYQMIQSGFVYRIMVTNPWVVGIGGIALSIGSMMATRAIDPDNYLPKYACWAVFNATQAALIAPLMTMAPPALLARAGLYTLAMMGSISIVGATAKQDKYMYIGGPLLAGAAIVAVSGFAPLVLPATAVRTLAFTENLWLYGGLAVFGGFTLYDVQKVLYHARAAQRGVIKEDPVNESISLELDFLNIFVRMVQILMMQQRRK
;
A
#
# COMPACT_ATOMS: atom_id res chain seq x y z
N MET A 1 -28.17 24.05 -67.19
CA MET A 1 -29.48 24.38 -67.79
C MET A 1 -30.52 23.76 -66.86
N PHE A 2 -31.32 24.48 -66.05
CA PHE A 2 -32.17 25.65 -66.33
C PHE A 2 -32.07 26.74 -65.24
N THR A 3 -32.72 27.87 -65.52
CA THR A 3 -32.48 29.25 -65.06
C THR A 3 -33.79 29.82 -64.45
N ILE A 4 -33.67 30.48 -63.27
CA ILE A 4 -34.30 31.75 -62.76
C ILE A 4 -35.87 31.81 -62.68
N THR A 5 -36.56 32.26 -61.59
CA THR A 5 -36.82 33.64 -61.06
C THR A 5 -37.65 33.55 -59.74
N VAL A 6 -37.23 34.05 -58.55
CA VAL A 6 -37.38 35.40 -57.91
C VAL A 6 -38.78 36.04 -57.88
N ARG A 7 -39.33 36.33 -56.66
CA ARG A 7 -40.10 37.56 -56.25
C ARG A 7 -40.46 37.53 -54.74
N ALA A 8 -39.80 38.32 -53.86
CA ALA A 8 -40.16 39.62 -53.25
C ALA A 8 -41.31 39.65 -52.21
N GLY A 9 -41.04 40.17 -51.00
CA GLY A 9 -42.02 40.53 -49.92
C GLY A 9 -42.77 41.84 -50.23
N PRO A 10 -43.18 42.72 -49.27
CA PRO A 10 -43.15 42.70 -47.78
C PRO A 10 -44.50 43.16 -47.12
N GLY A 11 -44.56 43.31 -45.78
CA GLY A 11 -45.67 44.00 -45.10
C GLY A 11 -45.46 44.22 -43.60
N ARG A 12 -45.31 45.49 -43.18
CA ARG A 12 -45.14 45.98 -41.80
C ARG A 12 -46.47 46.49 -41.21
N LEU A 13 -46.43 46.76 -39.89
CA LEU A 13 -47.24 47.67 -39.06
C LEU A 13 -48.45 47.03 -38.34
N ALA A 14 -48.93 47.43 -37.17
CA ALA A 14 -48.46 48.10 -35.94
C ALA A 14 -49.74 48.48 -35.15
N MET A 15 -49.73 48.38 -33.80
CA MET A 15 -50.69 48.97 -32.82
C MET A 15 -52.14 48.41 -32.86
N LYS A 16 -52.93 48.27 -31.77
CA LYS A 16 -53.07 48.98 -30.49
C LYS A 16 -53.99 48.16 -29.55
N ALA A 17 -53.82 48.28 -28.22
CA ALA A 17 -54.63 47.63 -27.15
C ALA A 17 -56.05 48.26 -26.98
N PRO A 18 -56.98 47.73 -26.14
CA PRO A 18 -56.87 47.79 -24.67
C PRO A 18 -57.41 46.60 -23.82
N GLN A 19 -56.78 46.52 -22.64
CA GLN A 19 -57.11 46.03 -21.28
C GLN A 19 -58.55 45.55 -20.92
N LEU A 20 -58.65 44.49 -20.08
CA LEU A 20 -59.03 44.58 -18.64
C LEU A 20 -58.99 43.22 -17.89
N ALA A 21 -58.21 43.18 -16.80
CA ALA A 21 -58.29 42.40 -15.53
C ALA A 21 -58.43 40.85 -15.59
N ARG A 22 -57.75 40.03 -14.76
CA ARG A 22 -57.49 40.16 -13.32
C ARG A 22 -56.40 39.15 -12.86
N ALA A 23 -55.42 39.69 -12.13
CA ALA A 23 -54.46 39.16 -11.14
C ALA A 23 -54.32 37.64 -10.85
N PHE A 24 -53.06 37.16 -10.89
CA PHE A 24 -52.35 36.56 -9.73
C PHE A 24 -50.85 36.91 -9.79
N HIS A 25 -50.39 37.62 -8.75
CA HIS A 25 -49.01 37.97 -8.38
C HIS A 25 -48.33 36.73 -7.70
N GLN A 26 -47.01 36.54 -7.52
CA GLN A 26 -45.81 37.39 -7.36
C GLN A 26 -44.57 36.45 -7.43
N SER A 27 -43.60 36.68 -8.32
CA SER A 27 -42.26 37.30 -8.12
C SER A 27 -41.17 36.46 -7.43
N ALA A 28 -40.12 36.14 -8.19
CA ALA A 28 -38.78 35.74 -7.74
C ALA A 28 -37.99 36.93 -7.14
N PRO A 29 -36.89 36.67 -6.40
CA PRO A 29 -35.67 37.41 -6.74
C PRO A 29 -34.33 36.66 -6.57
N LYS A 30 -33.36 37.22 -7.28
CA LYS A 30 -31.89 37.05 -7.25
C LYS A 30 -31.32 37.23 -5.84
N ASN A 31 -30.18 36.61 -5.53
CA ASN A 31 -29.28 37.09 -4.47
C ASN A 31 -27.81 36.87 -4.79
N SER A 32 -27.06 37.98 -4.73
CA SER A 32 -25.60 38.08 -4.69
C SER A 32 -25.25 39.03 -3.53
N PHE A 33 -24.34 38.56 -2.66
CA PHE A 33 -23.33 39.29 -1.88
C PHE A 33 -23.69 40.34 -0.78
N PHE A 34 -23.10 40.06 0.41
CA PHE A 34 -22.66 40.91 1.55
C PHE A 34 -23.65 41.87 2.25
N THR A 35 -23.82 41.72 3.58
CA THR A 35 -23.53 42.75 4.61
C THR A 35 -23.52 42.12 6.01
N SER A 36 -22.50 42.48 6.77
CA SER A 36 -22.20 42.10 8.16
C SER A 36 -23.25 42.61 9.15
N ARG A 37 -23.73 41.75 10.07
CA ARG A 37 -24.36 42.20 11.32
C ARG A 37 -23.70 41.54 12.52
N THR A 38 -23.17 42.44 13.33
CA THR A 38 -22.53 42.31 14.64
C THR A 38 -23.47 41.69 15.68
N ALA A 39 -23.08 40.54 16.23
CA ALA A 39 -23.63 40.07 17.50
C ALA A 39 -22.76 40.63 18.64
N ALA A 40 -23.35 41.47 19.49
CA ALA A 40 -22.73 41.99 20.69
C ALA A 40 -22.62 40.86 21.73
N LEU A 41 -21.39 40.41 22.01
CA LEU A 41 -21.11 39.47 23.09
C LEU A 41 -20.91 40.27 24.38
N ALA A 42 -21.86 40.13 25.31
CA ALA A 42 -21.79 40.72 26.63
C ALA A 42 -20.59 40.13 27.42
N LEU A 43 -19.73 41.03 27.88
CA LEU A 43 -18.55 40.77 28.68
C LEU A 43 -18.98 40.38 30.11
N ARG A 44 -18.90 39.09 30.47
CA ARG A 44 -18.84 38.65 31.87
C ARG A 44 -17.39 38.36 32.22
N SER A 45 -16.78 39.30 32.91
CA SER A 45 -15.48 39.17 33.56
C SER A 45 -15.61 38.23 34.77
N ASN A 46 -14.91 37.11 34.75
CA ASN A 46 -14.43 36.50 35.97
C ASN A 46 -12.91 36.36 35.89
N THR A 47 -12.27 36.79 36.95
CA THR A 47 -10.85 37.11 37.02
C THR A 47 -10.01 35.87 37.37
N LYS A 48 -8.70 35.98 37.07
CA LYS A 48 -7.57 35.13 37.48
C LYS A 48 -7.19 34.00 36.51
N SER A 49 -6.28 34.32 35.58
CA SER A 49 -4.95 33.69 35.49
C SER A 49 -4.26 34.18 34.21
N SER A 50 -3.37 35.16 34.37
CA SER A 50 -2.48 35.65 33.33
C SER A 50 -1.32 34.68 33.16
N SER A 51 -1.26 33.95 32.05
CA SER A 51 0.03 33.54 31.47
C SER A 51 -0.07 33.07 30.01
N ASN A 52 0.60 33.84 29.15
CA ASN A 52 1.57 33.29 28.19
C ASN A 52 1.04 32.55 26.94
N ILE A 53 0.16 33.19 26.18
CA ILE A 53 -0.13 32.78 24.78
C ILE A 53 0.91 33.36 23.80
N LEU A 54 1.48 34.54 24.09
CA LEU A 54 2.48 35.17 23.21
C LEU A 54 3.86 34.48 23.22
N THR A 55 4.22 33.74 24.27
CA THR A 55 5.46 32.95 24.32
C THR A 55 5.37 31.62 23.58
N LYS A 56 4.16 31.11 23.28
CA LYS A 56 3.98 29.88 22.49
C LYS A 56 4.15 30.11 20.98
N LEU A 57 4.00 31.34 20.50
CA LEU A 57 4.14 31.67 19.08
C LEU A 57 5.57 32.02 18.66
N GLN A 58 6.45 32.41 19.59
CA GLN A 58 7.89 32.58 19.30
C GLN A 58 8.71 31.28 19.36
N GLY A 59 8.14 30.18 19.88
CA GLY A 59 8.82 28.88 19.96
C GLY A 59 8.79 28.03 18.68
N ALA A 60 8.00 28.43 17.68
CA ALA A 60 7.76 27.61 16.48
C ALA A 60 8.76 27.82 15.33
N SER A 61 9.70 28.78 15.43
CA SER A 61 10.62 29.14 14.34
C SER A 61 12.12 28.85 14.61
N ARG A 62 12.46 28.11 15.67
CA ARG A 62 13.85 27.75 16.01
C ARG A 62 14.08 26.25 16.24
N GLY A 63 13.47 25.41 15.41
CA GLY A 63 13.60 23.95 15.49
C GLY A 63 14.73 23.32 14.67
N TYR A 64 15.53 24.09 13.93
CA TYR A 64 16.65 23.56 13.13
C TYR A 64 17.86 24.48 13.24
N ARG A 65 19.01 23.88 13.60
CA ARG A 65 20.22 24.46 14.24
C ARG A 65 20.09 24.34 15.76
N THR A 66 20.46 23.21 16.37
CA THR A 66 21.87 22.82 16.41
C THR A 66 22.05 21.33 16.69
N GLN A 67 22.87 20.69 15.86
CA GLN A 67 23.45 19.38 16.07
C GLN A 67 24.58 19.56 17.11
N TYR A 68 24.26 19.31 18.38
CA TYR A 68 25.25 18.94 19.38
C TYR A 68 24.87 17.53 19.85
N GLU A 69 25.85 16.63 19.90
CA GLU A 69 25.71 15.33 20.55
C GLU A 69 25.21 15.55 21.97
N THR A 70 23.89 15.43 22.14
CA THR A 70 23.30 15.45 23.47
C THR A 70 23.51 14.04 24.01
N TYR A 71 24.36 13.91 25.03
CA TYR A 71 24.41 12.71 25.86
C TYR A 71 23.03 12.52 26.50
N VAL A 72 22.13 11.82 25.79
CA VAL A 72 20.84 11.41 26.33
C VAL A 72 21.13 10.26 27.27
N ASP A 73 20.87 10.47 28.56
CA ASP A 73 21.01 9.45 29.60
C ASP A 73 20.36 8.13 29.12
N PRO A 74 21.10 7.00 29.10
CA PRO A 74 20.60 5.71 28.63
C PRO A 74 19.32 5.27 29.37
N ALA A 75 19.10 5.73 30.61
CA ALA A 75 17.88 5.48 31.35
C ALA A 75 16.65 6.20 30.74
N THR A 76 16.84 7.42 30.27
CA THR A 76 15.78 8.24 29.66
C THR A 76 15.41 7.73 28.26
N ARG A 77 16.42 7.32 27.47
CA ARG A 77 16.20 6.64 26.17
C ARG A 77 15.46 5.32 26.35
N ARG A 78 15.78 4.53 27.39
CA ARG A 78 15.09 3.27 27.70
C ARG A 78 13.63 3.50 28.11
N LYS A 79 13.35 4.52 28.93
CA LYS A 79 11.97 4.91 29.31
C LYS A 79 11.16 5.38 28.11
N GLU A 80 11.74 6.18 27.21
CA GLU A 80 11.07 6.64 26.00
C GLU A 80 10.79 5.47 25.03
N LEU A 81 11.76 4.57 24.85
CA LEU A 81 11.61 3.37 24.05
C LEU A 81 10.51 2.46 24.62
N PHE A 82 10.52 2.24 25.95
CA PHE A 82 9.48 1.46 26.63
C PHE A 82 8.11 2.11 26.48
N ARG A 83 8.00 3.44 26.60
CA ARG A 83 6.74 4.17 26.36
C ARG A 83 6.26 4.00 24.92
N LYS A 84 7.16 4.11 23.93
CA LYS A 84 6.84 3.91 22.50
C LYS A 84 6.41 2.48 22.21
N LEU A 85 7.08 1.49 22.81
CA LEU A 85 6.71 0.08 22.69
C LEU A 85 5.37 -0.23 23.37
N MET A 86 5.10 0.35 24.54
CA MET A 86 3.83 0.20 25.24
C MET A 86 2.67 0.82 24.46
N ILE A 87 2.84 2.05 23.94
CA ILE A 87 1.82 2.70 23.10
C ILE A 87 1.61 1.91 21.81
N GLY A 88 2.69 1.50 21.14
CA GLY A 88 2.60 0.67 19.92
C GLY A 88 1.93 -0.67 20.19
N GLY A 89 2.30 -1.35 21.28
CA GLY A 89 1.72 -2.61 21.71
C GLY A 89 0.25 -2.47 22.12
N ALA A 90 -0.14 -1.36 22.75
CA ALA A 90 -1.54 -1.08 23.10
C ALA A 90 -2.39 -0.79 21.86
N ILE A 91 -1.88 -0.02 20.88
CA ILE A 91 -2.58 0.22 19.61
C ILE A 91 -2.73 -1.10 18.84
N PHE A 92 -1.65 -1.90 18.76
CA PHE A 92 -1.67 -3.19 18.07
C PHE A 92 -2.61 -4.18 18.75
N GLY A 93 -2.45 -4.39 20.06
CA GLY A 93 -3.31 -5.27 20.85
C GLY A 93 -4.77 -4.80 20.87
N GLY A 94 -5.00 -3.50 21.01
CA GLY A 94 -6.33 -2.89 20.94
C GLY A 94 -6.98 -3.08 19.57
N THR A 95 -6.23 -2.86 18.48
CA THR A 95 -6.73 -3.10 17.13
C THR A 95 -7.01 -4.58 16.90
N LEU A 96 -6.15 -5.49 17.38
CA LEU A 96 -6.41 -6.93 17.32
C LEU A 96 -7.67 -7.30 18.09
N VAL A 97 -7.89 -6.75 19.29
CA VAL A 97 -9.11 -7.01 20.08
C VAL A 97 -10.34 -6.40 19.42
N THR A 98 -10.26 -5.20 18.83
CA THR A 98 -11.39 -4.57 18.13
C THR A 98 -11.71 -5.28 16.82
N VAL A 99 -10.69 -5.65 16.04
CA VAL A 99 -10.84 -6.45 14.82
C VAL A 99 -11.38 -7.82 15.18
N ASN A 100 -10.85 -8.47 16.23
CA ASN A 100 -11.42 -9.70 16.76
C ASN A 100 -12.88 -9.44 17.16
N ALA A 101 -13.21 -8.54 18.08
CA ALA A 101 -14.59 -8.25 18.47
C ALA A 101 -15.56 -7.91 17.30
N MET A 102 -15.10 -7.20 16.26
CA MET A 102 -15.92 -6.87 15.08
C MET A 102 -16.05 -8.03 14.07
N PHE A 103 -14.99 -8.83 13.88
CA PHE A 103 -14.96 -9.95 12.93
C PHE A 103 -15.14 -11.34 13.59
N ASN A 104 -15.24 -11.41 14.93
CA ASN A 104 -15.48 -12.61 15.76
C ASN A 104 -16.93 -13.11 15.67
N ARG A 105 -17.67 -12.64 14.66
CA ARG A 105 -18.89 -13.28 14.18
C ARG A 105 -18.63 -14.22 12.99
N GLU A 106 -17.43 -14.17 12.41
CA GLU A 106 -16.94 -15.05 11.34
C GLU A 106 -15.64 -15.77 11.74
N THR A 107 -15.39 -15.96 13.04
CA THR A 107 -14.34 -16.87 13.53
C THR A 107 -14.78 -18.32 13.32
N ARG A 108 -13.81 -19.21 13.10
CA ARG A 108 -14.08 -20.64 12.86
C ARG A 108 -14.76 -21.28 14.09
N ASP A 109 -15.81 -22.06 13.84
CA ASP A 109 -16.69 -22.66 14.86
C ASP A 109 -15.94 -23.61 15.85
N ASP A 110 -14.71 -24.05 15.52
CA ASP A 110 -13.91 -25.01 16.30
C ASP A 110 -12.84 -24.40 17.23
N GLY A 111 -12.75 -23.07 17.35
CA GLY A 111 -11.89 -22.41 18.36
C GLY A 111 -10.36 -22.60 18.24
N GLY A 112 -9.84 -23.38 17.29
CA GLY A 112 -8.39 -23.59 17.11
C GLY A 112 -8.00 -24.14 15.72
N MET A 113 -6.82 -23.76 15.21
CA MET A 113 -6.23 -24.30 13.96
C MET A 113 -5.84 -25.77 14.14
N PRO A 114 -6.33 -26.70 13.29
CA PRO A 114 -5.95 -28.10 13.35
C PRO A 114 -4.41 -28.24 13.31
N PRO A 115 -3.85 -29.21 14.04
CA PRO A 115 -2.39 -29.32 14.20
C PRO A 115 -1.68 -29.47 12.85
N PHE A 116 -2.32 -30.14 11.89
CA PHE A 116 -1.81 -30.29 10.53
C PHE A 116 -1.73 -28.93 9.80
N GLU A 117 -2.84 -28.19 9.71
CA GLU A 117 -2.91 -26.85 9.10
C GLU A 117 -1.86 -25.90 9.69
N ARG A 118 -1.71 -25.93 11.03
CA ARG A 118 -0.71 -25.11 11.73
C ARG A 118 0.71 -25.50 11.37
N SER A 119 1.00 -26.80 11.30
CA SER A 119 2.34 -27.28 10.95
C SER A 119 2.70 -26.95 9.51
N TYR A 120 1.75 -27.08 8.58
CA TYR A 120 1.91 -26.75 7.17
C TYR A 120 2.15 -25.24 7.01
N LEU A 121 1.30 -24.41 7.62
CA LEU A 121 1.45 -22.95 7.60
C LEU A 121 2.81 -22.52 8.17
N ASN A 122 3.22 -23.09 9.30
CA ASN A 122 4.53 -22.80 9.91
C ASN A 122 5.68 -23.16 8.98
N ARG A 123 5.65 -24.34 8.33
CA ARG A 123 6.66 -24.75 7.35
C ARG A 123 6.72 -23.77 6.18
N THR A 124 5.58 -23.33 5.65
CA THR A 124 5.53 -22.33 4.58
C THR A 124 6.14 -21.00 5.03
N PHE A 125 5.82 -20.51 6.23
CA PHE A 125 6.41 -19.28 6.77
C PHE A 125 7.91 -19.40 7.04
N MET A 126 8.39 -20.56 7.46
CA MET A 126 9.83 -20.79 7.63
C MET A 126 10.57 -20.72 6.30
N HIS A 127 10.03 -21.32 5.24
CA HIS A 127 10.58 -21.19 3.88
C HIS A 127 10.53 -19.74 3.40
N THR A 128 9.40 -19.05 3.61
CA THR A 128 9.23 -17.64 3.24
C THR A 128 10.27 -16.76 3.94
N GLY A 129 10.44 -16.94 5.26
CA GLY A 129 11.42 -16.19 6.05
C GLY A 129 12.86 -16.48 5.63
N LEU A 130 13.16 -17.74 5.30
CA LEU A 130 14.47 -18.14 4.77
C LEU A 130 14.71 -17.50 3.39
N GLY A 131 13.73 -17.55 2.48
CA GLY A 131 13.79 -16.92 1.16
C GLY A 131 14.05 -15.42 1.25
N ILE A 132 13.28 -14.70 2.07
CA ILE A 132 13.50 -13.27 2.34
C ILE A 132 14.90 -13.01 2.91
N GLY A 133 15.38 -13.87 3.81
CA GLY A 133 16.74 -13.80 4.34
C GLY A 133 17.81 -13.95 3.25
N ILE A 134 17.65 -14.94 2.37
CA ILE A 134 18.51 -15.14 1.20
C ILE A 134 18.46 -13.93 0.28
N ILE A 135 17.28 -13.38 0.00
CA ILE A 135 17.11 -12.20 -0.86
C ILE A 135 17.87 -11.01 -0.28
N GLY A 136 17.67 -10.72 1.01
CA GLY A 136 18.35 -9.60 1.68
C GLY A 136 19.87 -9.75 1.69
N MET A 137 20.36 -10.94 2.01
CA MET A 137 21.81 -11.23 2.02
C MET A 137 22.41 -11.18 0.61
N SER A 138 21.73 -11.75 -0.38
CA SER A 138 22.17 -11.74 -1.78
C SER A 138 22.19 -10.32 -2.35
N ALA A 139 21.16 -9.53 -2.07
CA ALA A 139 21.11 -8.13 -2.48
C ALA A 139 22.27 -7.34 -1.85
N TYR A 140 22.54 -7.55 -0.56
CA TYR A 140 23.68 -6.93 0.12
C TYR A 140 25.02 -7.31 -0.53
N GLN A 141 25.22 -8.59 -0.86
CA GLN A 141 26.43 -9.05 -1.56
C GLN A 141 26.53 -8.47 -2.98
N MET A 142 25.42 -8.34 -3.70
CA MET A 142 25.39 -7.72 -5.04
C MET A 142 25.79 -6.24 -4.99
N ILE A 143 25.40 -5.53 -3.91
CA ILE A 143 25.78 -4.14 -3.68
C ILE A 143 27.29 -4.05 -3.42
N GLN A 144 27.82 -4.90 -2.54
CA GLN A 144 29.25 -4.90 -2.21
C GLN A 144 30.15 -5.29 -3.39
N SER A 145 29.72 -6.27 -4.19
CA SER A 145 30.49 -6.77 -5.34
C SER A 145 30.48 -5.85 -6.56
N GLY A 146 29.74 -4.75 -6.53
CA GLY A 146 29.56 -3.87 -7.69
C GLY A 146 28.71 -4.49 -8.81
N PHE A 147 28.09 -5.64 -8.58
CA PHE A 147 27.17 -6.27 -9.54
C PHE A 147 25.98 -5.37 -9.86
N VAL A 148 25.49 -4.61 -8.87
CA VAL A 148 24.41 -3.64 -9.07
C VAL A 148 24.80 -2.57 -10.09
N TYR A 149 26.05 -2.10 -10.08
CA TYR A 149 26.52 -1.14 -11.09
C TYR A 149 26.42 -1.73 -12.50
N ARG A 150 26.80 -3.00 -12.67
CA ARG A 150 26.68 -3.72 -13.96
C ARG A 150 25.22 -3.79 -14.42
N ILE A 151 24.29 -4.06 -13.51
CA ILE A 151 22.85 -4.05 -13.80
C ILE A 151 22.41 -2.64 -14.24
N MET A 152 22.81 -1.60 -13.51
CA MET A 152 22.38 -0.22 -13.78
C MET A 152 22.92 0.34 -15.10
N VAL A 153 24.09 -0.11 -15.57
CA VAL A 153 24.65 0.30 -16.86
C VAL A 153 24.24 -0.60 -18.03
N THR A 154 23.67 -1.77 -17.74
CA THR A 154 23.10 -2.66 -18.77
C THR A 154 21.78 -2.08 -19.28
N ASN A 155 21.41 -2.39 -20.52
CA ASN A 155 20.14 -1.94 -21.10
C ASN A 155 18.96 -2.26 -20.15
N PRO A 156 18.20 -1.25 -19.68
CA PRO A 156 17.11 -1.43 -18.73
C PRO A 156 16.05 -2.43 -19.18
N TRP A 157 15.81 -2.54 -20.50
CA TRP A 157 14.85 -3.51 -21.05
C TRP A 157 15.34 -4.95 -20.91
N VAL A 158 16.63 -5.19 -21.11
CA VAL A 158 17.21 -6.53 -20.97
C VAL A 158 17.17 -6.96 -19.50
N VAL A 159 17.54 -6.07 -18.59
CA VAL A 159 17.48 -6.33 -17.15
C VAL A 159 16.04 -6.53 -16.69
N GLY A 160 15.14 -5.64 -17.10
CA GLY A 160 13.73 -5.68 -16.70
C GLY A 160 13.02 -6.92 -17.24
N ILE A 161 13.00 -7.11 -18.56
CA ILE A 161 12.32 -8.24 -19.19
C ILE A 161 13.03 -9.55 -18.85
N GLY A 162 14.37 -9.58 -18.93
CA GLY A 162 15.16 -10.77 -18.60
C GLY A 162 14.98 -11.20 -17.15
N GLY A 163 15.00 -10.26 -16.21
CA GLY A 163 14.75 -10.55 -14.79
C GLY A 163 13.32 -11.01 -14.52
N ILE A 164 12.31 -10.43 -15.17
CA ILE A 164 10.92 -10.90 -15.08
C ILE A 164 10.79 -12.31 -15.67
N ALA A 165 11.32 -12.56 -16.86
CA ALA A 165 11.25 -13.85 -17.53
C ALA A 165 11.94 -14.94 -16.69
N LEU A 166 13.10 -14.63 -16.11
CA LEU A 166 13.84 -15.55 -15.27
C LEU A 166 13.13 -15.77 -13.92
N SER A 167 12.54 -14.74 -13.32
CA SER A 167 11.70 -14.87 -12.12
C SER A 167 10.47 -15.75 -12.37
N ILE A 168 9.74 -15.51 -13.46
CA ILE A 168 8.55 -16.30 -13.80
C ILE A 168 8.96 -17.74 -14.18
N GLY A 169 10.02 -17.89 -14.99
CA GLY A 169 10.52 -19.18 -15.42
C GLY A 169 11.00 -20.04 -14.25
N SER A 170 11.77 -19.47 -13.32
CA SER A 170 12.22 -20.16 -12.10
C SER A 170 11.05 -20.54 -11.19
N MET A 171 10.07 -19.66 -11.01
CA MET A 171 8.82 -19.98 -10.30
C MET A 171 8.01 -21.11 -10.96
N MET A 172 7.86 -21.08 -12.28
CA MET A 172 7.19 -22.15 -13.03
C MET A 172 7.95 -23.48 -12.93
N ALA A 173 9.29 -23.44 -12.97
CA ALA A 173 10.12 -24.60 -12.79
C ALA A 173 9.96 -25.21 -11.38
N THR A 174 9.98 -24.41 -10.31
CA THR A 174 9.74 -24.91 -8.94
C THR A 174 8.36 -25.55 -8.80
N ARG A 175 7.35 -25.04 -9.51
CA ARG A 175 5.99 -25.61 -9.56
C ARG A 175 5.86 -26.88 -10.38
N ALA A 176 6.67 -27.03 -11.43
CA ALA A 176 6.68 -28.22 -12.26
C ALA A 176 7.45 -29.39 -11.62
N ILE A 177 8.36 -29.10 -10.68
CA ILE A 177 9.16 -30.10 -9.99
C ILE A 177 8.39 -30.70 -8.82
N ASP A 178 8.30 -32.02 -8.80
CA ASP A 178 7.71 -32.77 -7.70
C ASP A 178 8.39 -32.44 -6.35
N PRO A 179 7.61 -32.34 -5.24
CA PRO A 179 8.15 -32.09 -3.90
C PRO A 179 9.20 -33.10 -3.43
N ASP A 180 9.21 -34.32 -3.96
CA ASP A 180 10.17 -35.37 -3.58
C ASP A 180 11.59 -35.07 -4.11
N ASN A 181 11.67 -34.37 -5.24
CA ASN A 181 12.93 -34.00 -5.87
C ASN A 181 13.44 -32.69 -5.25
N TYR A 182 13.93 -32.78 -4.01
CA TYR A 182 14.34 -31.63 -3.22
C TYR A 182 15.44 -30.80 -3.92
N LEU A 183 16.50 -31.43 -4.42
CA LEU A 183 17.67 -30.72 -4.96
C LEU A 183 17.30 -29.75 -6.12
N PRO A 184 16.67 -30.20 -7.23
CA PRO A 184 16.32 -29.30 -8.32
C PRO A 184 15.26 -28.27 -7.88
N LYS A 185 14.36 -28.63 -6.97
CA LYS A 185 13.35 -27.70 -6.46
C LYS A 185 13.95 -26.54 -5.69
N TYR A 186 14.83 -26.83 -4.73
CA TYR A 186 15.53 -25.79 -3.97
C TYR A 186 16.51 -25.00 -4.85
N ALA A 187 17.08 -25.62 -5.90
CA ALA A 187 17.88 -24.89 -6.88
C ALA A 187 17.03 -23.85 -7.64
N CYS A 188 15.86 -24.23 -8.16
CA CYS A 188 14.94 -23.31 -8.83
C CYS A 188 14.42 -22.23 -7.86
N TRP A 189 14.11 -22.59 -6.62
CA TRP A 189 13.71 -21.64 -5.58
C TRP A 189 14.85 -20.68 -5.20
N ALA A 190 16.10 -21.15 -5.13
CA ALA A 190 17.25 -20.29 -4.88
C ALA A 190 17.51 -19.34 -6.06
N VAL A 191 17.37 -19.81 -7.31
CA VAL A 191 17.44 -18.97 -8.51
C VAL A 191 16.34 -17.89 -8.46
N PHE A 192 15.11 -18.27 -8.11
CA PHE A 192 14.02 -17.32 -7.90
C PHE A 192 14.40 -16.22 -6.89
N ASN A 193 14.85 -16.62 -5.69
CA ASN A 193 15.28 -15.69 -4.64
C ASN A 193 16.44 -14.78 -5.07
N ALA A 194 17.47 -15.33 -5.72
CA ALA A 194 18.60 -14.55 -6.22
C ALA A 194 18.16 -13.53 -7.29
N THR A 195 17.17 -13.88 -8.10
CA THR A 195 16.62 -12.99 -9.13
C THR A 195 15.83 -11.85 -8.52
N GLN A 196 15.01 -12.14 -7.52
CA GLN A 196 14.30 -11.11 -6.74
C GLN A 196 15.31 -10.16 -6.07
N ALA A 197 16.39 -10.69 -5.52
CA ALA A 197 17.48 -9.88 -4.96
C ALA A 197 18.10 -8.96 -6.01
N ALA A 198 18.41 -9.47 -7.21
CA ALA A 198 18.98 -8.68 -8.29
C ALA A 198 18.05 -7.56 -8.77
N LEU A 199 16.75 -7.81 -8.82
CA LEU A 199 15.74 -6.81 -9.21
C LEU A 199 15.57 -5.70 -8.17
N ILE A 200 15.72 -6.02 -6.89
CA ILE A 200 15.52 -5.07 -5.79
C ILE A 200 16.82 -4.34 -5.40
N ALA A 201 17.98 -4.93 -5.69
CA ALA A 201 19.28 -4.37 -5.30
C ALA A 201 19.54 -2.92 -5.80
N PRO A 202 19.17 -2.51 -7.03
CA PRO A 202 19.29 -1.10 -7.45
C PRO A 202 18.53 -0.15 -6.51
N LEU A 203 17.29 -0.49 -6.12
CA LEU A 203 16.51 0.31 -5.19
C LEU A 203 17.16 0.38 -3.80
N MET A 204 17.77 -0.72 -3.35
CA MET A 204 18.49 -0.77 -2.08
C MET A 204 19.78 0.08 -2.07
N THR A 205 20.41 0.32 -3.22
CA THR A 205 21.55 1.25 -3.28
C THR A 205 21.14 2.72 -3.16
N MET A 206 19.93 3.06 -3.60
CA MET A 206 19.41 4.43 -3.56
C MET A 206 18.84 4.79 -2.19
N ALA A 207 18.39 3.80 -1.42
CA ALA A 207 17.79 3.98 -0.11
C ALA A 207 18.85 3.91 1.01
N PRO A 208 18.80 4.80 2.02
CA PRO A 208 19.68 4.68 3.19
C PRO A 208 19.49 3.34 3.92
N PRO A 209 20.56 2.66 4.38
CA PRO A 209 20.45 1.36 5.05
C PRO A 209 19.53 1.35 6.28
N ALA A 210 19.53 2.45 7.05
CA ALA A 210 18.66 2.59 8.21
C ALA A 210 17.16 2.69 7.82
N LEU A 211 16.86 3.19 6.62
CA LEU A 211 15.49 3.23 6.10
C LEU A 211 15.06 1.84 5.64
N LEU A 212 15.94 1.11 4.94
CA LEU A 212 15.69 -0.27 4.51
C LEU A 212 15.37 -1.18 5.71
N ALA A 213 16.13 -1.07 6.80
CA ALA A 213 15.88 -1.84 8.01
C ALA A 213 14.50 -1.53 8.64
N ARG A 214 14.09 -0.25 8.64
CA ARG A 214 12.76 0.16 9.14
C ARG A 214 11.65 -0.33 8.23
N ALA A 215 11.82 -0.20 6.91
CA ALA A 215 10.86 -0.70 5.94
C ALA A 215 10.64 -2.20 6.10
N GLY A 216 11.74 -2.97 6.21
CA GLY A 216 11.68 -4.41 6.46
C GLY A 216 10.94 -4.76 7.74
N LEU A 217 11.23 -4.05 8.84
CA LEU A 217 10.53 -4.24 10.10
C LEU A 217 9.03 -3.93 10.01
N TYR A 218 8.65 -2.84 9.32
CA TYR A 218 7.25 -2.49 9.09
C TYR A 218 6.52 -3.53 8.24
N THR A 219 7.17 -4.04 7.20
CA THR A 219 6.62 -5.12 6.36
C THR A 219 6.45 -6.40 7.17
N LEU A 220 7.43 -6.81 7.97
CA LEU A 220 7.33 -7.98 8.85
C LEU A 220 6.19 -7.83 9.86
N ALA A 221 6.04 -6.66 10.46
CA ALA A 221 4.94 -6.38 11.39
C ALA A 221 3.57 -6.41 10.69
N MET A 222 3.47 -5.83 9.50
CA MET A 222 2.23 -5.81 8.70
C MET A 222 1.84 -7.22 8.25
N MET A 223 2.77 -7.95 7.63
CA MET A 223 2.53 -9.31 7.17
C MET A 223 2.23 -10.25 8.34
N GLY A 224 2.95 -10.15 9.46
CA GLY A 224 2.68 -10.93 10.66
C GLY A 224 1.27 -10.65 11.23
N SER A 225 0.85 -9.39 11.26
CA SER A 225 -0.50 -9.00 11.69
C SER A 225 -1.59 -9.59 10.79
N ILE A 226 -1.44 -9.43 9.47
CA ILE A 226 -2.38 -9.96 8.47
C ILE A 226 -2.43 -11.48 8.54
N SER A 227 -1.29 -12.14 8.78
CA SER A 227 -1.20 -13.59 8.89
C SER A 227 -1.97 -14.12 10.10
N ILE A 228 -1.93 -13.41 11.23
CA ILE A 228 -2.74 -13.76 12.41
C ILE A 228 -4.23 -13.66 12.06
N VAL A 229 -4.65 -12.56 11.42
CA VAL A 229 -6.05 -12.37 11.02
C VAL A 229 -6.48 -13.44 10.01
N GLY A 230 -5.66 -13.71 8.98
CA GLY A 230 -5.91 -14.73 7.96
C GLY A 230 -5.97 -16.15 8.52
N ALA A 231 -5.13 -16.45 9.51
CA ALA A 231 -5.15 -17.73 10.24
C ALA A 231 -6.43 -17.92 11.08
N THR A 232 -7.07 -16.84 11.51
CA THR A 232 -8.29 -16.87 12.34
C THR A 232 -9.60 -16.73 11.57
N ALA A 233 -9.54 -16.28 10.31
CA ALA A 233 -10.72 -16.00 9.49
C ALA A 233 -11.39 -17.27 8.93
N LYS A 234 -12.73 -17.25 8.74
CA LYS A 234 -13.47 -18.35 8.10
C LYS A 234 -13.06 -18.50 6.64
N GLN A 235 -12.64 -19.71 6.28
CA GLN A 235 -11.80 -20.01 5.11
C GLN A 235 -12.49 -19.92 3.74
N ASP A 236 -13.81 -19.72 3.69
CA ASP A 236 -14.55 -19.68 2.43
C ASP A 236 -14.80 -18.24 1.93
N LYS A 237 -14.62 -17.23 2.78
CA LYS A 237 -14.99 -15.84 2.47
C LYS A 237 -13.95 -15.09 1.64
N TYR A 238 -12.65 -15.35 1.80
CA TYR A 238 -11.62 -14.58 1.10
C TYR A 238 -11.04 -15.27 -0.12
N MET A 239 -11.31 -16.56 -0.35
CA MET A 239 -11.00 -17.21 -1.63
C MET A 239 -11.77 -16.55 -2.79
N TYR A 240 -12.98 -16.05 -2.54
CA TYR A 240 -13.79 -15.30 -3.51
C TYR A 240 -13.25 -13.87 -3.80
N ILE A 241 -12.41 -13.33 -2.92
CA ILE A 241 -11.84 -11.98 -3.06
C ILE A 241 -10.61 -11.99 -3.99
N GLY A 242 -10.11 -13.17 -4.40
CA GLY A 242 -9.00 -13.30 -5.35
C GLY A 242 -9.24 -12.59 -6.69
N GLY A 243 -10.48 -12.61 -7.21
CA GLY A 243 -10.84 -11.92 -8.45
C GLY A 243 -10.71 -10.39 -8.35
N PRO A 244 -11.40 -9.74 -7.39
CA PRO A 244 -11.21 -8.32 -7.09
C PRO A 244 -9.76 -7.92 -6.74
N LEU A 245 -9.01 -8.77 -6.04
CA LEU A 245 -7.59 -8.55 -5.73
C LEU A 245 -6.74 -8.50 -6.98
N LEU A 246 -6.90 -9.46 -7.90
CA LEU A 246 -6.21 -9.45 -9.18
C LEU A 246 -6.56 -8.24 -10.03
N ALA A 247 -7.83 -7.82 -10.03
CA ALA A 247 -8.25 -6.59 -10.70
C ALA A 247 -7.58 -5.34 -10.10
N GLY A 248 -7.52 -5.24 -8.77
CA GLY A 248 -6.75 -4.20 -8.07
C GLY A 248 -5.27 -4.25 -8.41
N ALA A 249 -4.68 -5.44 -8.49
CA ALA A 249 -3.28 -5.66 -8.85
C ALA A 249 -2.98 -5.21 -10.27
N ALA A 250 -3.88 -5.51 -11.22
CA ALA A 250 -3.76 -5.07 -12.61
C ALA A 250 -3.81 -3.55 -12.71
N ILE A 251 -4.71 -2.88 -11.98
CA ILE A 251 -4.77 -1.41 -11.91
C ILE A 251 -3.49 -0.83 -11.31
N VAL A 252 -2.96 -1.46 -10.26
CA VAL A 252 -1.69 -1.06 -9.63
C VAL A 252 -0.51 -1.32 -10.58
N ALA A 253 -0.48 -2.42 -11.31
CA ALA A 253 0.57 -2.72 -12.27
C ALA A 253 0.56 -1.68 -13.41
N VAL A 254 -0.62 -1.44 -14.02
CA VAL A 254 -0.78 -0.45 -15.09
C VAL A 254 -0.42 0.96 -14.63
N SER A 255 -0.78 1.36 -13.39
CA SER A 255 -0.37 2.66 -12.85
C SER A 255 1.13 2.76 -12.56
N GLY A 256 1.81 1.64 -12.28
CA GLY A 256 3.28 1.59 -12.18
C GLY A 256 4.00 1.81 -13.52
N PHE A 257 3.35 1.53 -14.65
CA PHE A 257 3.87 1.84 -15.99
C PHE A 257 3.54 3.27 -16.46
N ALA A 258 2.69 4.01 -15.73
CA ALA A 258 2.31 5.38 -16.09
C ALA A 258 3.52 6.33 -16.32
N PRO A 259 4.61 6.27 -15.52
CA PRO A 259 5.79 7.12 -15.75
C PRO A 259 6.59 6.79 -17.03
N LEU A 260 6.40 5.60 -17.62
CA LEU A 260 7.07 5.19 -18.86
C LEU A 260 6.32 5.66 -20.12
N VAL A 261 5.01 5.88 -20.01
CA VAL A 261 4.13 6.23 -21.13
C VAL A 261 3.73 7.72 -21.10
N LEU A 262 3.70 8.35 -19.92
CA LEU A 262 3.29 9.74 -19.76
C LEU A 262 4.51 10.69 -19.72
N PRO A 263 4.48 11.81 -20.47
CA PRO A 263 5.51 12.85 -20.39
C PRO A 263 5.64 13.41 -18.96
N ALA A 264 6.87 13.60 -18.49
CA ALA A 264 7.20 14.10 -17.14
C ALA A 264 6.58 15.46 -16.77
N THR A 265 5.94 16.15 -17.72
CA THR A 265 5.23 17.42 -17.55
C THR A 265 3.83 17.27 -16.94
N ALA A 266 3.27 16.07 -16.87
CA ALA A 266 1.94 15.82 -16.29
C ALA A 266 1.99 15.59 -14.75
N VAL A 267 2.52 16.58 -14.02
CA VAL A 267 2.85 16.45 -12.58
C VAL A 267 1.64 16.13 -11.69
N ARG A 268 0.44 16.63 -12.03
CA ARG A 268 -0.76 16.44 -11.20
C ARG A 268 -1.41 15.06 -11.38
N THR A 269 -1.39 14.52 -12.60
CA THR A 269 -1.79 13.12 -12.86
C THR A 269 -0.74 12.19 -12.26
N LEU A 270 0.55 12.49 -12.38
CA LEU A 270 1.63 11.72 -11.74
C LEU A 270 1.45 11.61 -10.22
N ALA A 271 1.16 12.71 -9.52
CA ALA A 271 1.01 12.69 -8.06
C ALA A 271 -0.19 11.85 -7.57
N PHE A 272 -1.30 11.87 -8.32
CA PHE A 272 -2.45 11.01 -8.01
C PHE A 272 -2.16 9.54 -8.34
N THR A 273 -1.56 9.27 -9.50
CA THR A 273 -1.16 7.90 -9.88
C THR A 273 -0.09 7.34 -8.94
N GLU A 274 0.81 8.16 -8.43
CA GLU A 274 1.87 7.77 -7.50
C GLU A 274 1.30 7.42 -6.12
N ASN A 275 0.38 8.22 -5.57
CA ASN A 275 -0.29 7.88 -4.31
C ASN A 275 -1.21 6.66 -4.46
N LEU A 276 -1.95 6.56 -5.56
CA LEU A 276 -2.81 5.40 -5.85
C LEU A 276 -1.97 4.13 -6.03
N TRP A 277 -0.84 4.24 -6.73
CA TRP A 277 0.10 3.13 -6.88
C TRP A 277 0.68 2.74 -5.53
N LEU A 278 1.26 3.68 -4.77
CA LEU A 278 1.92 3.37 -3.49
C LEU A 278 0.94 2.84 -2.44
N TYR A 279 -0.10 3.61 -2.11
CA TYR A 279 -1.03 3.26 -1.04
C TYR A 279 -2.11 2.28 -1.47
N GLY A 280 -2.62 2.41 -2.70
CA GLY A 280 -3.56 1.43 -3.27
C GLY A 280 -2.88 0.09 -3.51
N GLY A 281 -1.63 0.09 -4.00
CA GLY A 281 -0.80 -1.10 -4.05
C GLY A 281 -0.60 -1.73 -2.68
N LEU A 282 -0.22 -0.95 -1.66
CA LEU A 282 -0.06 -1.47 -0.30
C LEU A 282 -1.32 -2.16 0.24
N ALA A 283 -2.50 -1.60 -0.04
CA ALA A 283 -3.78 -2.22 0.33
C ALA A 283 -4.05 -3.52 -0.44
N VAL A 284 -3.79 -3.52 -1.76
CA VAL A 284 -3.95 -4.72 -2.61
C VAL A 284 -3.01 -5.84 -2.18
N PHE A 285 -1.72 -5.56 -1.96
CA PHE A 285 -0.76 -6.59 -1.53
C PHE A 285 -1.02 -7.05 -0.10
N GLY A 286 -1.48 -6.17 0.79
CA GLY A 286 -1.98 -6.61 2.10
C GLY A 286 -3.17 -7.57 1.99
N GLY A 287 -4.05 -7.34 1.01
CA GLY A 287 -5.14 -8.27 0.70
C GLY A 287 -4.67 -9.57 0.03
N PHE A 288 -3.64 -9.54 -0.83
CA PHE A 288 -3.01 -10.75 -1.35
C PHE A 288 -2.38 -11.58 -0.24
N THR A 289 -1.72 -10.95 0.72
CA THR A 289 -1.15 -11.66 1.88
C THR A 289 -2.25 -12.42 2.64
N LEU A 290 -3.42 -11.79 2.81
CA LEU A 290 -4.56 -12.43 3.45
C LEU A 290 -5.10 -13.60 2.61
N TYR A 291 -5.21 -13.41 1.29
CA TYR A 291 -5.65 -14.44 0.35
C TYR A 291 -4.68 -15.64 0.33
N ASP A 292 -3.38 -15.38 0.25
CA ASP A 292 -2.35 -16.40 0.20
C ASP A 292 -2.30 -17.19 1.51
N VAL A 293 -2.40 -16.54 2.67
CA VAL A 293 -2.49 -17.26 3.96
C VAL A 293 -3.69 -18.22 3.98
N GLN A 294 -4.83 -17.81 3.42
CA GLN A 294 -5.99 -18.70 3.33
C GLN A 294 -5.83 -19.81 2.29
N LYS A 295 -5.20 -19.50 1.16
CA LYS A 295 -4.84 -20.48 0.13
C LYS A 295 -3.92 -21.57 0.70
N VAL A 296 -2.93 -21.19 1.51
CA VAL A 296 -2.06 -22.14 2.23
C VAL A 296 -2.86 -23.05 3.15
N LEU A 297 -3.83 -22.51 3.89
CA LEU A 297 -4.70 -23.31 4.76
C LEU A 297 -5.64 -24.24 3.97
N TYR A 298 -6.16 -23.77 2.83
CA TYR A 298 -6.96 -24.57 1.93
C TYR A 298 -6.15 -25.75 1.37
N HIS A 299 -4.92 -25.49 0.91
CA HIS A 299 -4.02 -26.53 0.41
C HIS A 299 -3.57 -27.47 1.53
N ALA A 300 -3.36 -26.99 2.75
CA ALA A 300 -3.10 -27.88 3.89
C ALA A 300 -4.23 -28.90 4.09
N ARG A 301 -5.50 -28.48 4.02
CA ARG A 301 -6.62 -29.43 4.12
C ARG A 301 -6.71 -30.39 2.95
N ALA A 302 -6.47 -29.90 1.74
CA ALA A 302 -6.45 -30.74 0.55
C ALA A 302 -5.34 -31.79 0.66
N ALA A 303 -4.17 -31.41 1.19
CA ALA A 303 -3.06 -32.32 1.44
C ALA A 303 -3.38 -33.33 2.55
N GLN A 304 -4.01 -32.89 3.64
CA GLN A 304 -4.46 -33.78 4.72
C GLN A 304 -5.47 -34.84 4.23
N ARG A 305 -6.30 -34.50 3.25
CA ARG A 305 -7.25 -35.42 2.60
C ARG A 305 -6.63 -36.26 1.48
N GLY A 306 -5.33 -36.11 1.21
CA GLY A 306 -4.63 -36.82 0.13
C GLY A 306 -5.03 -36.37 -1.29
N VAL A 307 -5.70 -35.23 -1.44
CA VAL A 307 -6.14 -34.70 -2.74
C VAL A 307 -4.97 -34.05 -3.48
N ILE A 308 -4.05 -33.43 -2.74
CA ILE A 308 -2.82 -32.84 -3.28
C ILE A 308 -1.63 -33.27 -2.44
N LYS A 309 -0.42 -33.15 -2.99
CA LYS A 309 0.82 -33.39 -2.24
C LYS A 309 1.21 -32.17 -1.42
N GLU A 310 1.80 -32.38 -0.25
CA GLU A 310 2.32 -31.29 0.57
C GLU A 310 3.47 -30.57 -0.13
N ASP A 311 3.35 -29.25 -0.27
CA ASP A 311 4.35 -28.45 -0.97
C ASP A 311 4.51 -27.04 -0.39
N PRO A 312 5.12 -26.92 0.80
CA PRO A 312 5.30 -25.64 1.47
C PRO A 312 6.25 -24.68 0.72
N VAL A 313 7.12 -25.18 -0.16
CA VAL A 313 8.06 -24.36 -0.95
C VAL A 313 7.31 -23.59 -2.03
N ASN A 314 6.38 -24.24 -2.75
CA ASN A 314 5.62 -23.55 -3.79
C ASN A 314 4.65 -22.51 -3.24
N GLU A 315 4.13 -22.75 -2.04
CA GLU A 315 3.33 -21.76 -1.31
C GLU A 315 4.18 -20.61 -0.74
N SER A 316 5.45 -20.86 -0.37
CA SER A 316 6.31 -19.79 0.15
C SER A 316 6.62 -18.73 -0.90
N ILE A 317 6.74 -19.13 -2.17
CA ILE A 317 7.02 -18.20 -3.28
C ILE A 317 5.97 -17.08 -3.36
N SER A 318 4.69 -17.38 -3.15
CA SER A 318 3.64 -16.35 -3.27
C SER A 318 3.67 -15.39 -2.07
N LEU A 319 3.87 -15.91 -0.85
CA LEU A 319 4.10 -15.10 0.34
C LEU A 319 5.39 -14.26 0.26
N GLU A 320 6.46 -14.79 -0.35
CA GLU A 320 7.70 -14.08 -0.62
C GLU A 320 7.43 -12.89 -1.57
N LEU A 321 6.69 -13.10 -2.65
CA LEU A 321 6.32 -12.02 -3.59
C LEU A 321 5.47 -10.94 -2.92
N ASP A 322 4.50 -11.32 -2.10
CA ASP A 322 3.70 -10.37 -1.34
C ASP A 322 4.55 -9.53 -0.38
N PHE A 323 5.48 -10.19 0.33
CA PHE A 323 6.43 -9.49 1.19
C PHE A 323 7.25 -8.47 0.42
N LEU A 324 7.85 -8.87 -0.71
CA LEU A 324 8.68 -7.98 -1.51
C LEU A 324 7.89 -6.81 -2.10
N ASN A 325 6.65 -7.06 -2.55
CA ASN A 325 5.77 -6.01 -3.07
C ASN A 325 5.41 -4.98 -2.00
N ILE A 326 5.09 -5.42 -0.77
CA ILE A 326 4.84 -4.53 0.36
C ILE A 326 6.13 -3.78 0.76
N PHE A 327 7.27 -4.49 0.82
CA PHE A 327 8.56 -3.93 1.18
C PHE A 327 9.02 -2.82 0.24
N VAL A 328 9.03 -3.06 -1.07
CA VAL A 328 9.43 -2.05 -2.07
C VAL A 328 8.58 -0.78 -1.93
N ARG A 329 7.27 -0.93 -1.73
CA ARG A 329 6.37 0.21 -1.51
C ARG A 329 6.66 0.92 -0.20
N MET A 330 6.93 0.19 0.87
CA MET A 330 7.29 0.78 2.16
C MET A 330 8.60 1.58 2.06
N VAL A 331 9.60 1.05 1.35
CA VAL A 331 10.85 1.78 1.08
C VAL A 331 10.57 3.07 0.31
N GLN A 332 9.79 3.00 -0.77
CA GLN A 332 9.44 4.17 -1.57
C GLN A 332 8.68 5.23 -0.76
N ILE A 333 7.67 4.83 0.01
CA ILE A 333 6.91 5.74 0.89
C ILE A 333 7.86 6.44 1.88
N LEU A 334 8.75 5.70 2.54
CA LEU A 334 9.70 6.27 3.49
C LEU A 334 10.72 7.19 2.82
N MET A 335 11.17 6.88 1.60
CA MET A 335 12.08 7.73 0.84
C MET A 335 11.42 9.05 0.45
N MET A 336 10.14 9.01 0.02
CA MET A 336 9.38 10.22 -0.27
C MET A 336 9.15 11.08 0.97
N GLN A 337 8.87 10.44 2.12
CA GLN A 337 8.72 11.15 3.40
C GLN A 337 10.02 11.81 3.86
N GLN A 338 11.18 11.21 3.59
CA GLN A 338 12.47 11.85 3.86
C GLN A 338 12.72 13.04 2.95
N ARG A 339 12.36 12.95 1.66
CA ARG A 339 12.56 14.04 0.68
C ARG A 339 11.69 15.28 0.96
N ARG A 340 10.58 15.12 1.68
CA ARG A 340 9.67 16.22 2.08
C ARG A 340 10.08 16.92 3.38
N LYS A 341 11.09 16.41 4.09
CA LYS A 341 11.66 17.03 5.29
C LYS A 341 12.87 17.87 4.89
#